data_AF-A0A2E4D6G7-F1
#
_entry.id   AF-A0A2E4D6G7-F1
#
_cell.length_a   1.000
_cell.length_b   1.000
_cell.length_c   1.000
_cell.angle_alpha   90.00
_cell.angle_beta   90.00
_cell.angle_gamma   90.00
#
_symmetry.space_group_name_H-M   'P 1'
#
loop_
_entity.id
_entity.type
_entity.pdbx_description
1 polymer ?
#
loop_
_entity_poly.entity_id
_entity_poly.type
_entity_poly.pdbx_seq_one_letter_code
_entity_poly.pdbx_strand_id
1 'polypeptide(L)'
;MIKKIDKLEASKSFLGTKLSDEIHSNATHIIGFCFDGTTSYRPGARFGPDGTRDGSFGIESYSPYLDRELEDYSIYDCQNLPIFSSQWKRMNDNFHELTKDLKLKEDKIKFLTLGGEHSISYGPIRLCLDNYEDLFILHLDAHTDLRDGYLDEKYSHASIIRRIWDHMDEKNSLLQYGIRSGLKEEFEFMKNHNTQAKSLAECVERLQAIPNDRPVYLTLDLDFFDPAFLPGTGTPEAGGEDFHGFVKIIKTLKEKNFVGADIVELAPKLDASGISEAFAAKVTREVLLAMQD
;
A
#
# COMPACT_ATOMS: atom_id res chain seq x y z
N MET A 1 -20.06 -2.03 -14.90
CA MET A 1 -19.14 -3.16 -14.74
C MET A 1 -18.21 -3.18 -15.95
N ILE A 2 -16.92 -3.38 -15.72
CA ILE A 2 -15.85 -3.42 -16.74
C ILE A 2 -15.34 -4.85 -16.93
N LYS A 3 -15.10 -5.56 -15.82
CA LYS A 3 -14.55 -6.93 -15.84
C LYS A 3 -15.04 -7.72 -14.64
N LYS A 4 -15.29 -9.01 -14.82
CA LYS A 4 -15.52 -9.96 -13.73
C LYS A 4 -14.19 -10.52 -13.22
N ILE A 5 -14.05 -10.70 -11.91
CA ILE A 5 -12.90 -11.33 -11.25
C ILE A 5 -13.25 -12.79 -10.99
N ASP A 6 -12.61 -13.69 -11.73
CA ASP A 6 -12.76 -15.13 -11.49
C ASP A 6 -11.76 -15.61 -10.44
N LYS A 7 -12.18 -16.59 -9.63
CA LYS A 7 -11.36 -17.27 -8.62
C LYS A 7 -10.85 -16.30 -7.54
N LEU A 8 -11.75 -15.87 -6.67
CA LEU A 8 -11.39 -15.18 -5.43
C LEU A 8 -11.44 -16.16 -4.25
N GLU A 9 -10.54 -15.97 -3.29
CA GLU A 9 -10.64 -16.60 -1.98
C GLU A 9 -11.60 -15.77 -1.13
N ALA A 10 -12.56 -16.45 -0.50
CA ALA A 10 -13.62 -15.78 0.24
C ALA A 10 -13.08 -15.04 1.46
N SER A 11 -13.52 -13.80 1.62
CA SER A 11 -13.20 -12.94 2.77
C SER A 11 -14.43 -12.15 3.18
N LYS A 12 -14.45 -11.66 4.43
CA LYS A 12 -15.38 -10.58 4.81
C LYS A 12 -15.09 -9.34 3.97
N SER A 13 -16.03 -8.40 3.90
CA SER A 13 -15.79 -7.06 3.37
C SER A 13 -15.28 -6.13 4.45
N PHE A 14 -14.45 -5.16 4.07
CA PHE A 14 -14.12 -4.00 4.90
C PHE A 14 -15.38 -3.19 5.22
N LEU A 15 -15.48 -2.66 6.45
CA LEU A 15 -16.63 -1.85 6.90
C LEU A 15 -17.00 -0.74 5.90
N GLY A 16 -18.30 -0.54 5.68
CA GLY A 16 -18.81 0.57 4.85
C GLY A 16 -18.57 0.38 3.34
N THR A 17 -18.14 -0.81 2.90
CA THR A 17 -17.89 -1.13 1.49
C THR A 17 -18.84 -2.21 0.95
N LYS A 18 -18.92 -2.34 -0.37
CA LYS A 18 -19.76 -3.34 -1.05
C LYS A 18 -18.93 -4.55 -1.47
N LEU A 19 -19.25 -5.73 -0.96
CA LEU A 19 -18.64 -6.98 -1.45
C LEU A 19 -18.92 -7.16 -2.95
N SER A 20 -17.90 -7.47 -3.75
CA SER A 20 -18.04 -7.65 -5.20
C SER A 20 -17.08 -8.70 -5.74
N ASP A 21 -17.43 -9.31 -6.87
CA ASP A 21 -16.54 -10.08 -7.74
C ASP A 21 -16.35 -9.37 -9.10
N GLU A 22 -16.58 -8.06 -9.15
CA GLU A 22 -16.55 -7.24 -10.36
C GLU A 22 -15.70 -5.97 -10.18
N ILE A 23 -15.06 -5.56 -11.28
CA ILE A 23 -14.39 -4.27 -11.41
C ILE A 23 -15.34 -3.31 -12.11
N HIS A 24 -15.52 -2.12 -11.54
CA HIS A 24 -16.40 -1.07 -12.03
C HIS A 24 -15.61 0.18 -12.41
N SER A 25 -16.05 0.89 -13.45
CA SER A 25 -15.56 2.24 -13.75
C SER A 25 -16.00 3.23 -12.67
N ASN A 26 -15.24 4.31 -12.47
CA ASN A 26 -15.50 5.37 -11.48
C ASN A 26 -15.66 4.81 -10.06
N ALA A 27 -14.77 3.90 -9.67
CA ALA A 27 -14.84 3.21 -8.38
C ALA A 27 -13.46 2.85 -7.84
N THR A 28 -13.40 2.71 -6.52
CA THR A 28 -12.23 2.20 -5.80
C THR A 28 -12.47 0.73 -5.42
N HIS A 29 -11.45 -0.11 -5.58
CA HIS A 29 -11.55 -1.55 -5.31
C HIS A 29 -10.51 -1.97 -4.28
N ILE A 30 -10.94 -2.67 -3.25
CA ILE A 30 -10.07 -3.30 -2.26
C ILE A 30 -9.76 -4.72 -2.73
N ILE A 31 -8.49 -5.11 -2.82
CA ILE A 31 -8.08 -6.49 -3.16
C ILE A 31 -7.02 -6.97 -2.17
N GLY A 32 -7.20 -8.16 -1.62
CA GLY A 32 -6.26 -8.78 -0.69
C GLY A 32 -5.19 -9.63 -1.38
N PHE A 33 -3.94 -9.46 -0.96
CA PHE A 33 -2.76 -10.22 -1.37
C PHE A 33 -2.22 -11.03 -0.19
N CYS A 34 -2.75 -12.22 0.04
CA CYS A 34 -2.37 -13.06 1.19
C CYS A 34 -1.02 -13.79 0.96
N PHE A 35 0.11 -13.06 1.00
CA PHE A 35 1.45 -13.58 0.70
C PHE A 35 2.52 -13.04 1.65
N ASP A 36 3.42 -13.90 2.14
CA ASP A 36 4.60 -13.55 2.95
C ASP A 36 5.78 -14.51 2.64
N GLY A 37 5.89 -14.91 1.37
CA GLY A 37 6.75 -16.00 0.94
C GLY A 37 8.23 -15.65 0.83
N THR A 38 8.60 -14.36 0.84
CA THR A 38 9.99 -13.89 0.80
C THR A 38 10.47 -13.31 2.14
N THR A 39 9.62 -13.37 3.17
CA THR A 39 9.86 -12.79 4.49
C THR A 39 11.10 -13.41 5.10
N SER A 40 12.01 -12.56 5.58
CA SER A 40 13.30 -13.00 6.09
C SER A 40 13.44 -13.07 7.60
N TYR A 41 12.50 -12.52 8.37
CA TYR A 41 12.56 -12.52 9.83
C TYR A 41 11.35 -13.17 10.49
N ARG A 42 10.23 -12.46 10.63
CA ARG A 42 9.02 -12.98 11.30
C ARG A 42 7.84 -13.00 10.32
N PRO A 43 7.42 -14.19 9.83
CA PRO A 43 6.29 -14.31 8.93
C PRO A 43 4.96 -14.08 9.66
N GLY A 44 3.88 -13.94 8.90
CA GLY A 44 2.55 -13.67 9.43
C GLY A 44 1.77 -12.67 8.60
N ALA A 45 2.43 -11.91 7.73
CA ALA A 45 1.80 -10.89 6.91
C ALA A 45 0.76 -11.48 5.93
N ARG A 46 0.85 -12.77 5.56
CA ARG A 46 -0.20 -13.42 4.73
C ARG A 46 -1.61 -13.33 5.32
N PHE A 47 -1.74 -13.11 6.64
CA PHE A 47 -3.01 -12.94 7.34
C PHE A 47 -3.45 -11.48 7.46
N GLY A 48 -2.61 -10.52 7.02
CA GLY A 48 -2.86 -9.08 7.06
C GLY A 48 -4.13 -8.62 6.34
N PRO A 49 -4.47 -9.13 5.14
CA PRO A 49 -5.68 -8.70 4.45
C PRO A 49 -6.95 -9.01 5.25
N ASP A 50 -7.04 -10.21 5.82
CA ASP A 50 -8.18 -10.62 6.64
C ASP A 50 -8.18 -9.92 8.00
N GLY A 51 -7.01 -9.79 8.65
CA GLY A 51 -6.89 -9.07 9.93
C GLY A 51 -7.27 -7.59 9.83
N THR A 52 -6.94 -6.94 8.70
CA THR A 52 -7.34 -5.54 8.45
C THR A 52 -8.85 -5.41 8.33
N ARG A 53 -9.50 -6.35 7.63
CA ARG A 53 -10.97 -6.36 7.50
C ARG A 53 -11.65 -6.72 8.80
N ASP A 54 -11.11 -7.65 9.57
CA ASP A 54 -11.60 -8.00 10.90
C ASP A 54 -11.50 -6.80 11.87
N GLY A 55 -10.37 -6.10 11.86
CA GLY A 55 -10.18 -4.85 12.63
C GLY A 55 -11.16 -3.74 12.24
N SER A 56 -11.63 -3.72 10.99
CA SER A 56 -12.55 -2.68 10.49
C SER A 56 -13.92 -2.70 11.18
N PHE A 57 -14.37 -3.83 11.72
CA PHE A 57 -15.62 -3.89 12.49
C PHE A 57 -15.53 -3.18 13.85
N GLY A 58 -14.32 -2.84 14.31
CA GLY A 58 -14.08 -2.12 15.55
C GLY A 58 -13.98 -0.59 15.40
N ILE A 59 -14.15 -0.05 14.20
CA ILE A 59 -14.10 1.39 13.92
C ILE A 59 -15.44 1.87 13.32
N GLU A 60 -15.60 3.19 13.22
CA GLU A 60 -16.70 3.81 12.49
C GLU A 60 -16.28 4.10 11.04
N SER A 61 -17.25 4.12 10.13
CA SER A 61 -17.03 4.43 8.71
C SER A 61 -16.69 5.91 8.48
N TYR A 62 -17.19 6.83 9.33
CA TYR A 62 -16.91 8.27 9.27
C TYR A 62 -15.51 8.63 9.80
N SER A 63 -14.75 9.42 9.03
CA SER A 63 -13.52 10.06 9.50
C SER A 63 -13.74 11.51 9.92
N PRO A 64 -13.56 11.85 11.22
CA PRO A 64 -13.60 13.24 11.67
C PRO A 64 -12.37 14.04 11.22
N TYR A 65 -11.30 13.39 10.77
CA TYR A 65 -10.10 14.08 10.30
C TYR A 65 -10.29 14.64 8.89
N LEU A 66 -10.99 13.89 8.04
CA LEU A 66 -11.23 14.21 6.64
C LEU A 66 -12.62 14.77 6.36
N ASP A 67 -13.54 14.66 7.34
CA ASP A 67 -14.96 15.02 7.24
C ASP A 67 -15.64 14.29 6.06
N ARG A 68 -15.49 12.95 6.05
CA ARG A 68 -15.97 12.06 4.98
C ARG A 68 -16.43 10.71 5.54
N GLU A 69 -17.41 10.12 4.87
CA GLU A 69 -18.04 8.84 5.21
C GLU A 69 -17.76 7.80 4.11
N LEU A 70 -17.42 6.56 4.47
CA LEU A 70 -17.08 5.53 3.45
C LEU A 70 -18.29 5.18 2.59
N GLU A 71 -19.48 5.17 3.18
CA GLU A 71 -20.73 4.77 2.54
C GLU A 71 -21.19 5.76 1.45
N ASP A 72 -20.65 6.97 1.43
CA ASP A 72 -20.94 7.99 0.41
C ASP A 72 -20.31 7.67 -0.95
N TYR A 73 -19.38 6.70 -1.00
CA TYR A 73 -18.54 6.45 -2.17
C TYR A 73 -18.75 5.06 -2.78
N SER A 74 -18.37 4.93 -4.05
CA SER A 74 -18.38 3.65 -4.77
C SER A 74 -17.11 2.86 -4.47
N ILE A 75 -17.07 2.23 -3.29
CA ILE A 75 -15.97 1.38 -2.85
C ILE A 75 -16.44 -0.08 -2.83
N TYR A 76 -15.77 -0.92 -3.61
CA TYR A 76 -16.04 -2.36 -3.70
C TYR A 76 -14.92 -3.16 -3.05
N ASP A 77 -15.26 -4.07 -2.15
CA ASP A 77 -14.30 -5.05 -1.62
C ASP A 77 -14.33 -6.32 -2.45
N CYS A 78 -13.26 -6.52 -3.20
CA CYS A 78 -13.05 -7.63 -4.12
C CYS A 78 -12.32 -8.81 -3.44
N GLN A 79 -12.44 -8.96 -2.12
CA GLN A 79 -11.98 -10.12 -1.35
C GLN A 79 -10.48 -10.38 -1.54
N ASN A 80 -10.03 -11.63 -1.50
CA ASN A 80 -8.63 -12.01 -1.63
C ASN A 80 -8.38 -12.70 -2.97
N LEU A 81 -7.20 -12.45 -3.55
CA LEU A 81 -6.73 -13.21 -4.70
C LEU A 81 -6.42 -14.67 -4.33
N PRO A 82 -6.35 -15.58 -5.31
CA PRO A 82 -5.90 -16.96 -5.12
C PRO A 82 -4.58 -17.04 -4.38
N ILE A 83 -4.53 -17.89 -3.36
CA ILE A 83 -3.32 -18.05 -2.54
C ILE A 83 -2.33 -18.98 -3.24
N PHE A 84 -1.17 -18.43 -3.61
CA PHE A 84 -0.03 -19.19 -4.14
C PHE A 84 1.14 -19.14 -3.16
N SER A 85 1.14 -20.05 -2.17
CA SER A 85 2.18 -20.10 -1.15
C SER A 85 3.59 -20.20 -1.76
N SER A 86 4.48 -19.32 -1.32
CA SER A 86 5.89 -19.25 -1.72
C SER A 86 6.16 -19.14 -3.23
N GLN A 87 5.14 -18.82 -4.04
CA GLN A 87 5.26 -18.64 -5.49
C GLN A 87 5.00 -17.18 -5.86
N TRP A 88 5.92 -16.29 -5.46
CA TRP A 88 5.82 -14.84 -5.68
C TRP A 88 5.45 -14.48 -7.13
N LYS A 89 6.16 -15.10 -8.09
CA LYS A 89 5.94 -14.84 -9.52
C LYS A 89 4.50 -15.20 -9.93
N ARG A 90 3.99 -16.34 -9.49
CA ARG A 90 2.64 -16.79 -9.84
C ARG A 90 1.56 -15.89 -9.26
N MET A 91 1.77 -15.37 -8.05
CA MET A 91 0.88 -14.39 -7.43
C MET A 91 0.84 -13.09 -8.24
N ASN A 92 2.00 -12.54 -8.59
CA ASN A 92 2.08 -11.31 -9.39
C ASN A 92 1.57 -11.52 -10.83
N ASP A 93 1.89 -12.64 -11.47
CA ASP A 93 1.36 -13.00 -12.79
C ASP A 93 -0.18 -13.07 -12.75
N ASN A 94 -0.76 -13.62 -11.68
CA ASN A 94 -2.22 -13.70 -11.54
C ASN A 94 -2.86 -12.30 -11.46
N PHE A 95 -2.30 -11.40 -10.67
CA PHE A 95 -2.78 -10.02 -10.59
C PHE A 95 -2.58 -9.28 -11.92
N HIS A 96 -1.44 -9.47 -12.60
CA HIS A 96 -1.21 -8.90 -13.92
C HIS A 96 -2.25 -9.38 -14.94
N GLU A 97 -2.50 -10.69 -15.02
CA GLU A 97 -3.52 -11.24 -15.94
C GLU A 97 -4.94 -10.72 -15.62
N LEU A 98 -5.23 -10.48 -14.35
CA LEU A 98 -6.48 -9.86 -13.93
C LEU A 98 -6.60 -8.41 -14.40
N THR A 99 -5.50 -7.66 -14.46
CA THR A 99 -5.52 -6.19 -14.58
C THR A 99 -4.97 -5.63 -15.89
N LYS A 100 -4.26 -6.41 -16.71
CA LYS A 100 -3.53 -5.96 -17.92
C LYS A 100 -4.38 -5.24 -18.98
N ASP A 101 -5.66 -5.54 -19.05
CA ASP A 101 -6.58 -4.95 -20.04
C ASP A 101 -7.36 -3.74 -19.48
N LEU A 102 -7.15 -3.39 -18.20
CA LEU A 102 -7.83 -2.28 -17.54
C LEU A 102 -7.17 -0.97 -17.92
N LYS A 103 -8.01 0.05 -18.14
CA LYS A 103 -7.55 1.41 -18.42
C LYS A 103 -7.84 2.30 -17.23
N LEU A 104 -6.93 2.31 -16.25
CA LEU A 104 -7.18 2.95 -14.95
C LEU A 104 -7.57 4.42 -15.08
N LYS A 105 -6.85 5.17 -15.93
CA LYS A 105 -7.08 6.60 -16.15
C LYS A 105 -8.38 6.89 -16.90
N GLU A 106 -8.67 6.15 -17.98
CA GLU A 106 -9.87 6.38 -18.82
C GLU A 106 -11.15 6.00 -18.07
N ASP A 107 -11.13 4.84 -17.39
CA ASP A 107 -12.29 4.30 -16.69
C ASP A 107 -12.40 4.75 -15.24
N LYS A 108 -11.45 5.55 -14.75
CA LYS A 108 -11.32 6.01 -13.35
C LYS A 108 -11.41 4.85 -12.35
N ILE A 109 -10.62 3.82 -12.58
CA ILE A 109 -10.51 2.64 -11.71
C ILE A 109 -9.33 2.87 -10.76
N LYS A 110 -9.58 2.76 -9.45
CA LYS A 110 -8.55 2.82 -8.42
C LYS A 110 -8.49 1.50 -7.65
N PHE A 111 -7.30 1.14 -7.18
CA PHE A 111 -7.08 -0.02 -6.32
C PHE A 111 -6.43 0.40 -5.00
N LEU A 112 -6.96 -0.15 -3.91
CA LEU A 112 -6.26 -0.26 -2.64
C LEU A 112 -5.97 -1.74 -2.40
N THR A 113 -4.72 -2.16 -2.47
CA THR A 113 -4.39 -3.55 -2.12
C THR A 113 -4.05 -3.68 -0.64
N LEU A 114 -4.74 -4.58 0.03
CA LEU A 114 -4.36 -5.03 1.37
C LEU A 114 -3.35 -6.14 1.20
N GLY A 115 -2.12 -5.89 1.57
CA GLY A 115 -1.01 -6.81 1.35
C GLY A 115 -0.84 -7.81 2.47
N GLY A 116 0.01 -8.79 2.16
CA GLY A 116 0.89 -9.38 3.15
C GLY A 116 2.20 -8.63 3.12
N GLU A 117 3.31 -9.31 2.88
CA GLU A 117 4.62 -8.66 2.89
C GLU A 117 4.81 -7.67 1.72
N HIS A 118 5.79 -6.77 1.82
CA HIS A 118 6.00 -5.68 0.86
C HIS A 118 6.31 -6.12 -0.58
N SER A 119 6.80 -7.35 -0.78
CA SER A 119 7.11 -7.88 -2.12
C SER A 119 5.89 -7.88 -3.07
N ILE A 120 4.67 -7.82 -2.53
CA ILE A 120 3.43 -7.82 -3.30
C ILE A 120 3.19 -6.51 -4.06
N SER A 121 3.75 -5.39 -3.57
CA SER A 121 3.50 -4.06 -4.12
C SER A 121 4.03 -3.90 -5.55
N TYR A 122 4.88 -4.82 -6.01
CA TYR A 122 5.33 -4.87 -7.40
C TYR A 122 4.19 -4.86 -8.42
N GLY A 123 3.20 -5.74 -8.26
CA GLY A 123 2.09 -5.88 -9.20
C GLY A 123 1.25 -4.61 -9.30
N PRO A 124 0.68 -4.11 -8.19
CA PRO A 124 -0.10 -2.87 -8.15
C PRO A 124 0.66 -1.64 -8.67
N ILE A 125 1.92 -1.46 -8.28
CA ILE A 125 2.73 -0.32 -8.75
C ILE A 125 3.02 -0.44 -10.25
N ARG A 126 3.36 -1.64 -10.75
CA ARG A 126 3.57 -1.87 -12.20
C ARG A 126 2.33 -1.56 -13.02
N LEU A 127 1.16 -1.97 -12.55
CA LEU A 127 -0.11 -1.64 -13.19
C LEU A 127 -0.30 -0.11 -13.29
N CYS A 128 0.02 0.64 -12.24
CA CYS A 128 -0.05 2.09 -12.26
C CYS A 128 0.99 2.71 -13.20
N LEU A 129 2.25 2.24 -13.19
CA LEU A 129 3.28 2.72 -14.12
C LEU A 129 2.88 2.50 -15.59
N ASP A 130 2.21 1.39 -15.91
CA ASP A 130 1.73 1.10 -17.26
C ASP A 130 0.54 1.99 -17.70
N ASN A 131 -0.16 2.62 -16.74
CA ASN A 131 -1.35 3.45 -16.99
C ASN A 131 -1.10 4.96 -16.80
N TYR A 132 0.02 5.34 -16.17
CA TYR A 132 0.33 6.72 -15.78
C TYR A 132 1.81 7.04 -16.08
N GLU A 133 2.05 7.77 -17.17
CA GLU A 133 3.41 8.10 -17.62
C GLU A 133 4.26 8.86 -16.60
N ASP A 134 3.64 9.76 -15.82
CA ASP A 134 4.32 10.67 -14.90
C ASP A 134 4.07 10.32 -13.42
N LEU A 135 3.85 9.03 -13.12
CA LEU A 135 3.53 8.55 -11.77
C LEU A 135 4.53 9.03 -10.72
N PHE A 136 3.99 9.60 -9.64
CA PHE A 136 4.71 9.89 -8.41
C PHE A 136 4.42 8.78 -7.39
N ILE A 137 5.47 8.14 -6.88
CA ILE A 137 5.36 7.07 -5.88
C ILE A 137 5.80 7.65 -4.53
N LEU A 138 4.90 7.60 -3.56
CA LEU A 138 5.20 7.83 -2.15
C LEU A 138 5.36 6.48 -1.47
N HIS A 139 6.53 6.27 -0.86
CA HIS A 139 6.90 5.08 -0.10
C HIS A 139 7.05 5.48 1.37
N LEU A 140 6.15 4.97 2.21
CA LEU A 140 6.16 5.20 3.66
C LEU A 140 6.55 3.90 4.35
N ASP A 141 7.71 3.90 5.00
CA ASP A 141 8.37 2.67 5.44
C ASP A 141 9.47 2.96 6.47
N ALA A 142 9.83 1.99 7.31
CA ALA A 142 11.06 2.04 8.09
C ALA A 142 12.32 1.66 7.28
N HIS A 143 12.19 0.82 6.27
CA HIS A 143 13.25 0.27 5.44
C HIS A 143 13.29 0.89 4.04
N THR A 144 14.46 0.85 3.43
CA THR A 144 14.69 1.40 2.09
C THR A 144 14.09 0.56 0.97
N ASP A 145 14.04 -0.76 1.14
CA ASP A 145 13.66 -1.74 0.13
C ASP A 145 14.39 -1.61 -1.22
N LEU A 146 15.64 -1.12 -1.14
CA LEU A 146 16.49 -0.77 -2.27
C LEU A 146 17.60 -1.79 -2.54
N ARG A 147 17.62 -2.91 -1.83
CA ARG A 147 18.58 -3.99 -2.11
C ARG A 147 18.36 -4.53 -3.52
N ASP A 148 19.44 -4.97 -4.16
CA ASP A 148 19.32 -5.58 -5.49
C ASP A 148 18.55 -6.92 -5.45
N GLY A 149 18.74 -7.66 -4.36
CA GLY A 149 18.04 -8.86 -3.95
C GLY A 149 18.41 -9.21 -2.51
N TYR A 150 17.71 -10.14 -1.88
CA TYR A 150 17.99 -10.58 -0.51
C TYR A 150 17.76 -12.08 -0.35
N LEU A 151 18.72 -12.78 0.28
CA LEU A 151 18.69 -14.24 0.46
C LEU A 151 18.39 -15.01 -0.84
N ASP A 152 19.09 -14.67 -1.91
CA ASP A 152 18.93 -15.21 -3.28
C ASP A 152 17.59 -14.91 -3.98
N GLU A 153 16.70 -14.15 -3.33
CA GLU A 153 15.42 -13.70 -3.91
C GLU A 153 15.53 -12.26 -4.44
N LYS A 154 15.51 -12.12 -5.76
CA LYS A 154 15.59 -10.80 -6.43
C LYS A 154 14.34 -9.93 -6.23
N TYR A 155 13.21 -10.58 -5.96
CA TYR A 155 11.91 -9.94 -5.70
C TYR A 155 11.52 -10.09 -4.23
N SER A 156 12.51 -10.10 -3.34
CA SER A 156 12.30 -10.09 -1.90
C SER A 156 11.59 -8.80 -1.45
N HIS A 157 10.86 -8.86 -0.32
CA HIS A 157 10.27 -7.70 0.34
C HIS A 157 11.26 -6.54 0.44
N ALA A 158 12.46 -6.81 0.98
CA ALA A 158 13.58 -5.86 1.10
C ALA A 158 14.22 -5.35 -0.21
N SER A 159 13.63 -5.62 -1.38
CA SER A 159 14.18 -5.25 -2.70
C SER A 159 13.13 -4.65 -3.64
N ILE A 160 11.88 -4.52 -3.20
CA ILE A 160 10.77 -4.27 -4.12
C ILE A 160 10.81 -2.86 -4.71
N ILE A 161 11.23 -1.87 -3.94
CA ILE A 161 11.41 -0.50 -4.42
C ILE A 161 12.55 -0.43 -5.43
N ARG A 162 13.62 -1.24 -5.26
CA ARG A 162 14.65 -1.35 -6.30
C ARG A 162 14.12 -1.94 -7.60
N ARG A 163 13.27 -2.96 -7.51
CA ARG A 163 12.64 -3.57 -8.70
C ARG A 163 11.72 -2.58 -9.41
N ILE A 164 10.96 -1.78 -8.65
CA ILE A 164 10.11 -0.71 -9.21
C ILE A 164 10.94 0.38 -9.86
N TRP A 165 12.03 0.81 -9.23
CA TRP A 165 12.93 1.82 -9.78
C TRP A 165 13.45 1.46 -11.18
N ASP A 166 13.74 0.17 -11.43
CA ASP A 166 14.20 -0.30 -12.75
C ASP A 166 13.15 -0.12 -13.88
N HIS A 167 11.89 0.16 -13.53
CA HIS A 167 10.81 0.45 -14.49
C HIS A 167 10.48 1.95 -14.59
N MET A 168 11.13 2.80 -13.81
CA MET A 168 10.91 4.25 -13.81
C MET A 168 11.83 4.95 -14.81
N ASP A 169 11.34 6.04 -15.38
CA ASP A 169 12.12 6.98 -16.19
C ASP A 169 12.12 8.39 -15.58
N GLU A 170 12.65 9.38 -16.30
CA GLU A 170 12.77 10.77 -15.83
C GLU A 170 11.43 11.48 -15.57
N LYS A 171 10.30 10.96 -16.09
CA LYS A 171 8.96 11.50 -15.83
C LYS A 171 8.39 10.99 -14.51
N ASN A 172 8.89 9.87 -14.00
CA ASN A 172 8.45 9.30 -12.73
C ASN A 172 9.22 9.93 -11.56
N SER A 173 8.70 9.78 -10.35
CA SER A 173 9.39 10.25 -9.15
C SER A 173 9.10 9.34 -7.97
N LEU A 174 10.09 9.19 -7.09
CA LEU A 174 9.99 8.42 -5.86
C LEU A 174 10.30 9.35 -4.69
N LEU A 175 9.44 9.32 -3.68
CA LEU A 175 9.66 9.94 -2.37
C LEU A 175 9.54 8.89 -1.29
N GLN A 176 10.57 8.76 -0.47
CA GLN A 176 10.67 7.82 0.64
C GLN A 176 10.67 8.58 1.96
N TYR A 177 9.82 8.18 2.90
CA TYR A 177 9.69 8.83 4.22
C TYR A 177 9.50 7.80 5.34
N GLY A 178 10.07 8.09 6.52
CA GLY A 178 10.09 7.16 7.66
C GLY A 178 11.36 6.30 7.77
N ILE A 179 12.19 6.33 6.72
CA ILE A 179 13.37 5.47 6.57
C ILE A 179 14.37 5.67 7.70
N ARG A 180 14.62 4.60 8.44
CA ARG A 180 15.54 4.54 9.59
C ARG A 180 16.34 3.24 9.66
N SER A 181 16.14 2.32 8.72
CA SER A 181 16.84 1.05 8.61
C SER A 181 17.21 0.76 7.15
N GLY A 182 18.46 0.33 6.90
CA GLY A 182 18.98 0.12 5.55
C GLY A 182 20.50 0.10 5.49
N LEU A 183 21.08 -0.42 4.40
CA LEU A 183 22.53 -0.38 4.18
C LEU A 183 23.00 1.04 3.80
N LYS A 184 24.28 1.33 4.06
CA LYS A 184 24.87 2.62 3.72
C LYS A 184 24.72 2.96 2.24
N GLU A 185 24.91 1.97 1.38
CA GLU A 185 24.79 2.10 -0.08
C GLU A 185 23.36 2.47 -0.51
N GLU A 186 22.34 2.03 0.24
CA GLU A 186 20.93 2.37 -0.01
C GLU A 186 20.66 3.83 0.39
N PHE A 187 21.19 4.30 1.51
CA PHE A 187 21.12 5.71 1.89
C PHE A 187 21.89 6.61 0.90
N GLU A 188 23.04 6.17 0.40
CA GLU A 188 23.78 6.87 -0.65
C GLU A 188 22.97 6.92 -1.95
N PHE A 189 22.29 5.84 -2.32
CA PHE A 189 21.38 5.81 -3.46
C PHE A 189 20.27 6.85 -3.30
N MET A 190 19.56 6.86 -2.17
CA MET A 190 18.48 7.82 -1.93
C MET A 190 18.97 9.26 -1.97
N LYS A 191 20.16 9.52 -1.40
CA LYS A 191 20.79 10.84 -1.44
C LYS A 191 21.12 11.29 -2.86
N ASN A 192 21.70 10.40 -3.66
CA ASN A 192 22.12 10.71 -5.04
C ASN A 192 20.91 10.97 -5.96
N HIS A 193 19.78 10.32 -5.69
CA HIS A 193 18.55 10.48 -6.47
C HIS A 193 17.51 11.40 -5.81
N ASN A 194 17.86 12.01 -4.67
CA ASN A 194 17.00 12.89 -3.88
C ASN A 194 15.63 12.27 -3.52
N THR A 195 15.58 10.98 -3.21
CA THR A 195 14.31 10.29 -2.91
C THR A 195 13.89 10.41 -1.44
N GLN A 196 14.82 10.65 -0.51
CA GLN A 196 14.49 10.68 0.92
C GLN A 196 13.94 12.04 1.38
N ALA A 197 12.83 12.04 2.13
CA ALA A 197 12.45 13.13 3.04
C ALA A 197 12.97 12.82 4.45
N LYS A 198 13.56 13.81 5.12
CA LYS A 198 14.20 13.63 6.45
C LYS A 198 13.29 13.99 7.62
N SER A 199 12.13 14.57 7.35
CA SER A 199 11.15 14.94 8.36
C SER A 199 9.74 14.96 7.77
N LEU A 200 8.74 14.87 8.64
CA LEU A 200 7.34 14.95 8.24
C LEU A 200 7.03 16.28 7.55
N ALA A 201 7.61 17.37 8.02
CA ALA A 201 7.45 18.69 7.42
C ALA A 201 7.98 18.70 5.97
N GLU A 202 9.17 18.15 5.74
CA GLU A 202 9.75 18.02 4.40
C GLU A 202 8.92 17.09 3.51
N CYS A 203 8.43 15.96 4.03
CA CYS A 203 7.56 15.04 3.30
C CYS A 203 6.28 15.76 2.83
N VAL A 204 5.59 16.45 3.74
CA VAL A 204 4.38 17.22 3.43
C VAL A 204 4.68 18.35 2.44
N GLU A 205 5.77 19.10 2.61
CA GLU A 205 6.17 20.16 1.69
C GLU A 205 6.41 19.62 0.28
N ARG A 206 7.15 18.51 0.15
CA ARG A 206 7.43 17.87 -1.14
C ARG A 206 6.16 17.35 -1.79
N LEU A 207 5.23 16.77 -1.01
CA LEU A 207 3.93 16.34 -1.52
C LEU A 207 3.07 17.52 -1.98
N GLN A 208 3.05 18.62 -1.22
CA GLN A 208 2.31 19.84 -1.58
C GLN A 208 2.81 20.45 -2.90
N ALA A 209 4.12 20.39 -3.14
CA ALA A 209 4.76 20.90 -4.36
C ALA A 209 4.41 20.10 -5.63
N ILE A 210 3.86 18.89 -5.50
CA ILE A 210 3.43 18.08 -6.65
C ILE A 210 2.20 18.74 -7.32
N PRO A 211 2.16 18.90 -8.65
CA PRO A 211 0.94 19.34 -9.35
C PRO A 211 -0.26 18.46 -9.02
N ASN A 212 -1.43 19.06 -8.78
CA ASN A 212 -2.60 18.30 -8.30
C ASN A 212 -3.12 17.26 -9.31
N ASP A 213 -2.86 17.44 -10.60
CA ASP A 213 -3.23 16.52 -11.68
C ASP A 213 -2.24 15.37 -11.87
N ARG A 214 -1.01 15.49 -11.33
CA ARG A 214 0.00 14.44 -11.39
C ARG A 214 -0.44 13.23 -10.56
N PRO A 215 -0.48 12.03 -11.14
CA PRO A 215 -0.95 10.83 -10.45
C PRO A 215 0.01 10.44 -9.32
N VAL A 216 -0.54 10.22 -8.13
CA VAL A 216 0.19 9.80 -6.93
C VAL A 216 -0.24 8.40 -6.52
N TYR A 217 0.74 7.53 -6.30
CA TYR A 217 0.55 6.20 -5.72
C TYR A 217 1.21 6.13 -4.33
N LEU A 218 0.53 5.52 -3.37
CA LEU A 218 1.08 5.29 -2.02
C LEU A 218 1.38 3.81 -1.81
N THR A 219 2.62 3.47 -1.52
CA THR A 219 2.96 2.17 -0.91
C THR A 219 3.31 2.40 0.55
N LEU A 220 2.50 1.83 1.45
CA LEU A 220 2.60 2.01 2.90
C LEU A 220 2.95 0.68 3.56
N ASP A 221 4.20 0.56 4.01
CA ASP A 221 4.59 -0.44 5.00
C ASP A 221 4.09 -0.01 6.38
N LEU A 222 3.41 -0.90 7.09
CA LEU A 222 2.90 -0.61 8.42
C LEU A 222 3.99 -0.52 9.49
N ASP A 223 5.21 -1.00 9.24
CA ASP A 223 6.36 -0.76 10.11
C ASP A 223 6.91 0.68 10.02
N PHE A 224 6.38 1.50 9.09
CA PHE A 224 6.50 2.96 9.11
C PHE A 224 6.14 3.55 10.49
N PHE A 225 5.11 2.98 11.13
CA PHE A 225 4.64 3.40 12.44
C PHE A 225 5.54 2.89 13.57
N ASP A 226 5.61 3.65 14.66
CA ASP A 226 6.37 3.20 15.81
C ASP A 226 5.76 1.89 16.39
N PRO A 227 6.59 0.91 16.81
CA PRO A 227 6.12 -0.33 17.42
C PRO A 227 5.30 -0.12 18.70
N ALA A 228 5.36 1.05 19.34
CA ALA A 228 4.47 1.42 20.43
C ALA A 228 2.98 1.52 19.99
N PHE A 229 2.72 1.76 18.71
CA PHE A 229 1.39 1.84 18.12
C PHE A 229 1.05 0.64 17.25
N LEU A 230 2.02 0.09 16.53
CA LEU A 230 1.83 -1.05 15.62
C LEU A 230 2.93 -2.11 15.82
N PRO A 231 2.83 -2.93 16.87
CA PRO A 231 3.82 -4.00 17.13
C PRO A 231 3.69 -5.20 16.19
N GLY A 232 2.52 -5.40 15.56
CA GLY A 232 2.18 -6.54 14.72
C GLY A 232 2.72 -6.45 13.29
N THR A 233 4.04 -6.40 13.14
CA THR A 233 4.76 -6.41 11.85
C THR A 233 5.98 -7.34 11.91
N GLY A 234 6.49 -7.78 10.76
CA GLY A 234 7.68 -8.64 10.68
C GLY A 234 8.93 -8.00 11.28
N THR A 235 9.21 -6.74 10.94
CA THR A 235 10.48 -6.03 11.17
C THR A 235 10.31 -4.69 11.88
N PRO A 236 9.85 -4.66 13.15
CA PRO A 236 9.56 -3.43 13.86
C PRO A 236 10.83 -2.62 14.13
N GLU A 237 10.79 -1.33 13.78
CA GLU A 237 11.89 -0.40 13.99
C GLU A 237 11.45 0.76 14.89
N ALA A 238 12.12 0.98 16.01
CA ALA A 238 11.79 2.08 16.93
C ALA A 238 12.03 3.47 16.31
N GLY A 239 11.32 4.49 16.80
CA GLY A 239 11.42 5.87 16.31
C GLY A 239 10.56 6.14 15.07
N GLY A 240 9.46 5.40 14.92
CA GLY A 240 8.52 5.56 13.82
C GLY A 240 7.52 6.69 14.03
N GLU A 241 6.65 6.88 13.04
CA GLU A 241 5.59 7.89 13.10
C GLU A 241 4.39 7.43 13.93
N ASP A 242 3.58 8.40 14.35
CA ASP A 242 2.27 8.14 14.95
C ASP A 242 1.13 8.35 13.94
N PHE A 243 -0.10 8.02 14.38
CA PHE A 243 -1.28 8.18 13.53
C PHE A 243 -1.53 9.63 13.10
N HIS A 244 -1.23 10.62 13.94
CA HIS A 244 -1.47 12.03 13.63
C HIS A 244 -0.47 12.57 12.61
N GLY A 245 0.79 12.10 12.67
CA GLY A 245 1.80 12.34 11.65
C GLY A 245 1.32 11.84 10.29
N PHE A 246 0.87 10.59 10.25
CA PHE A 246 0.26 9.99 9.06
C PHE A 246 -0.97 10.76 8.54
N VAL A 247 -1.89 11.18 9.41
CA VAL A 247 -3.07 11.97 9.00
C VAL A 247 -2.68 13.28 8.30
N LYS A 248 -1.55 13.92 8.64
CA LYS A 248 -1.08 15.11 7.92
C LYS A 248 -0.67 14.78 6.48
N ILE A 249 -0.06 13.63 6.26
CA ILE A 249 0.27 13.11 4.91
C ILE A 249 -1.02 12.84 4.16
N ILE A 250 -1.97 12.11 4.76
CA ILE A 250 -3.25 11.76 4.12
C ILE A 250 -4.07 13.01 3.75
N LYS A 251 -4.12 14.02 4.62
CA LYS A 251 -4.77 15.31 4.31
C LYS A 251 -4.14 16.01 3.11
N THR A 252 -2.84 15.81 2.88
CA THR A 252 -2.16 16.35 1.70
C THR A 252 -2.49 15.54 0.45
N LEU A 253 -2.50 14.20 0.55
CA LEU A 253 -2.84 13.30 -0.55
C LEU A 253 -4.30 13.45 -1.03
N LYS A 254 -5.23 13.76 -0.11
CA LYS A 254 -6.64 14.05 -0.43
C LYS A 254 -6.80 15.17 -1.48
N GLU A 255 -5.85 16.10 -1.54
CA GLU A 255 -5.88 17.24 -2.49
C GLU A 255 -5.14 16.94 -3.81
N LYS A 256 -4.68 15.70 -4.00
CA LYS A 256 -3.90 15.25 -5.16
C LYS A 256 -4.70 14.22 -5.97
N ASN A 257 -4.28 13.99 -7.21
CA ASN A 257 -4.75 12.88 -8.02
C ASN A 257 -4.24 11.55 -7.44
N PHE A 258 -4.85 11.08 -6.36
CA PHE A 258 -4.48 9.86 -5.67
C PHE A 258 -5.08 8.65 -6.41
N VAL A 259 -4.25 7.91 -7.14
CA VAL A 259 -4.71 6.92 -8.15
C VAL A 259 -4.71 5.48 -7.65
N GLY A 260 -3.97 5.18 -6.59
CA GLY A 260 -3.87 3.83 -6.06
C GLY A 260 -3.01 3.77 -4.81
N ALA A 261 -3.16 2.70 -4.04
CA ALA A 261 -2.32 2.44 -2.89
C ALA A 261 -2.18 0.96 -2.56
N ASP A 262 -1.17 0.63 -1.78
CA ASP A 262 -1.05 -0.63 -1.05
C ASP A 262 -0.70 -0.39 0.42
N ILE A 263 -1.20 -1.27 1.29
CA ILE A 263 -0.91 -1.29 2.72
C ILE A 263 -0.43 -2.69 3.07
N VAL A 264 0.81 -2.81 3.56
CA VAL A 264 1.51 -4.09 3.69
C VAL A 264 2.04 -4.32 5.11
N GLU A 265 2.59 -5.51 5.36
CA GLU A 265 3.25 -5.94 6.61
C GLU A 265 2.40 -5.99 7.89
N LEU A 266 1.06 -5.95 7.80
CA LEU A 266 0.24 -6.33 8.95
C LEU A 266 0.41 -7.83 9.23
N ALA A 267 1.00 -8.17 10.36
CA ALA A 267 1.13 -9.54 10.86
C ALA A 267 0.33 -9.71 12.16
N PRO A 268 -0.99 -9.99 12.08
CA PRO A 268 -1.89 -9.97 13.24
C PRO A 268 -1.42 -10.83 14.42
N LYS A 269 -0.87 -12.01 14.13
CA LYS A 269 -0.43 -12.97 15.16
C LYS A 269 0.82 -12.55 15.92
N LEU A 270 1.53 -11.52 15.46
CA LEU A 270 2.66 -10.93 16.18
C LEU A 270 2.19 -9.89 17.22
N ASP A 271 0.90 -9.55 17.24
CA ASP A 271 0.27 -8.70 18.24
C ASP A 271 -0.95 -9.40 18.87
N ALA A 272 -0.76 -10.02 20.02
CA ALA A 272 -1.82 -10.71 20.74
C ALA A 272 -2.92 -9.78 21.30
N SER A 273 -2.70 -8.45 21.30
CA SER A 273 -3.66 -7.49 21.84
C SER A 273 -4.74 -7.07 20.83
N GLY A 274 -4.49 -7.28 19.52
CA GLY A 274 -5.37 -6.82 18.43
C GLY A 274 -5.28 -5.32 18.12
N ILE A 275 -4.37 -4.59 18.77
CA ILE A 275 -4.19 -3.14 18.55
C ILE A 275 -3.74 -2.88 17.10
N SER A 276 -2.85 -3.70 16.56
CA SER A 276 -2.29 -3.54 15.20
C SER A 276 -3.37 -3.69 14.13
N GLU A 277 -4.32 -4.62 14.29
CA GLU A 277 -5.45 -4.81 13.38
C GLU A 277 -6.39 -3.59 13.40
N ALA A 278 -6.74 -3.11 14.59
CA ALA A 278 -7.58 -1.92 14.75
C ALA A 278 -6.89 -0.65 14.19
N PHE A 279 -5.57 -0.54 14.39
CA PHE A 279 -4.77 0.57 13.87
C PHE A 279 -4.70 0.52 12.34
N ALA A 280 -4.36 -0.64 11.76
CA ALA A 280 -4.31 -0.85 10.31
C ALA A 280 -5.67 -0.61 9.65
N ALA A 281 -6.78 -1.03 10.28
CA ALA A 281 -8.11 -0.72 9.80
C ALA A 281 -8.39 0.79 9.76
N LYS A 282 -8.00 1.53 10.81
CA LYS A 282 -8.17 2.98 10.84
C LYS A 282 -7.31 3.68 9.78
N VAL A 283 -6.07 3.24 9.60
CA VAL A 283 -5.17 3.69 8.52
C VAL A 283 -5.82 3.45 7.15
N THR A 284 -6.32 2.24 6.92
CA THR A 284 -7.00 1.83 5.68
C THR A 284 -8.19 2.73 5.37
N ARG A 285 -9.02 3.06 6.36
CA ARG A 285 -10.14 4.00 6.20
C ARG A 285 -9.67 5.37 5.74
N GLU A 286 -8.63 5.95 6.36
CA GLU A 286 -8.13 7.27 5.96
C GLU A 286 -7.58 7.26 4.53
N VAL A 287 -6.87 6.20 4.13
CA VAL A 287 -6.38 6.03 2.76
C VAL A 287 -7.56 5.95 1.78
N LEU A 288 -8.54 5.08 2.04
CA LEU A 288 -9.74 4.94 1.21
C LEU A 288 -10.44 6.27 1.00
N LEU A 289 -10.71 7.01 2.07
CA LEU A 289 -11.42 8.30 2.00
C LEU A 289 -10.62 9.38 1.27
N ALA A 290 -9.30 9.37 1.36
CA ALA A 290 -8.43 10.29 0.61
C ALA A 290 -8.28 9.91 -0.87
N MET A 291 -8.53 8.65 -1.24
CA MET A 291 -8.57 8.22 -2.64
C MET A 291 -9.88 8.59 -3.35
N GLN A 292 -10.94 8.95 -2.63
CA GLN A 292 -12.19 9.38 -3.25
C GLN A 292 -12.07 10.85 -3.66
N ASP A 293 -12.69 11.23 -4.77
CA ASP A 293 -12.69 12.57 -5.41
C ASP A 293 -11.81 13.66 -4.77
#